data_AF-A0A522R253-F1
#
_entry.id   AF-A0A522R253-F1
#
_cell.length_a   1.000
_cell.length_b   1.000
_cell.length_c   1.000
_cell.angle_alpha   90.00
_cell.angle_beta   90.00
_cell.angle_gamma   90.00
#
_symmetry.space_group_name_H-M   'P 1'
#
loop_
_entity.id
_entity.type
_entity.pdbx_description
1 polymer ?
#
loop_
_entity_poly.entity_id
_entity_poly.type
_entity_poly.pdbx_seq_one_letter_code
_entity_poly.pdbx_strand_id
1 'polypeptide(L)'
;MECDDKLVVAISSRALFDLTESHALFEKEGLETYRAYQIAHENDVLQPGVAFPVVKKLLALNRPAPDTPYVEVVLLSRNSGDTGLRIFNSIQHHGLAITRAAFTSGEATSEYIAPFGVDLFLSANAENVARALNSGVAAATILPSQVRETHPGQLRIAFDGDAVIFGDESERLSREQGLDAFHRNETERWNEPLSGGPFRNFLAALHRLQAAFPP
;
A
#
# COMPACT_ATOMS: atom_id res chain seq x y z
N MET A 1 -16.37 -2.14 19.54
CA MET A 1 -15.61 -1.57 18.40
C MET A 1 -16.02 -2.42 17.22
N GLU A 2 -16.91 -1.93 16.38
CA GLU A 2 -17.34 -2.65 15.17
C GLU A 2 -16.09 -2.94 14.34
N CYS A 3 -15.81 -4.21 14.10
CA CYS A 3 -14.74 -4.61 13.21
C CYS A 3 -15.26 -4.32 11.80
N ASP A 4 -14.80 -3.24 11.20
CA ASP A 4 -15.11 -2.93 9.80
C ASP A 4 -14.46 -4.06 8.96
N ASP A 5 -15.28 -4.92 8.35
CA ASP A 5 -14.82 -6.13 7.62
C ASP A 5 -14.15 -5.80 6.27
N LYS A 6 -13.87 -4.53 6.00
CA LYS A 6 -13.27 -4.05 4.75
C LYS A 6 -11.78 -4.32 4.71
N LEU A 7 -11.28 -4.57 3.51
CA LEU A 7 -9.86 -4.50 3.22
C LEU A 7 -9.44 -3.04 3.06
N VAL A 8 -8.63 -2.51 3.99
CA VAL A 8 -8.14 -1.13 3.93
C VAL A 8 -6.74 -1.09 3.33
N VAL A 9 -6.60 -0.47 2.16
CA VAL A 9 -5.31 -0.32 1.46
C VAL A 9 -4.89 1.14 1.43
N ALA A 10 -3.77 1.48 2.06
CA ALA A 10 -3.19 2.81 1.94
C ALA A 10 -2.21 2.88 0.77
N ILE A 11 -2.28 3.95 -0.03
CA ILE A 11 -1.38 4.19 -1.17
C ILE A 11 -0.75 5.57 -1.06
N SER A 12 0.56 5.64 -1.29
CA SER A 12 1.26 6.93 -1.38
C SER A 12 0.88 7.69 -2.67
N SER A 13 0.76 9.02 -2.62
CA SER A 13 0.39 9.81 -3.81
C SER A 13 1.32 9.61 -5.02
N ARG A 14 2.62 9.45 -4.79
CA ARG A 14 3.61 9.19 -5.85
C ARG A 14 3.54 7.78 -6.45
N ALA A 15 2.91 6.85 -5.74
CA ALA A 15 2.62 5.53 -6.29
C ALA A 15 1.34 5.57 -7.13
N LEU A 16 0.32 6.32 -6.68
CA LEU A 16 -0.96 6.44 -7.38
C LEU A 16 -0.84 7.23 -8.69
N PHE A 17 -0.11 8.35 -8.68
CA PHE A 17 0.05 9.23 -9.82
C PHE A 17 1.52 9.50 -10.13
N ASP A 18 1.80 9.80 -11.40
CA ASP A 18 3.08 10.30 -11.82
C ASP A 18 3.26 11.75 -11.36
N LEU A 19 4.18 11.93 -10.42
CA LEU A 19 4.58 13.22 -9.86
C LEU A 19 6.08 13.50 -10.09
N THR A 20 6.68 12.84 -11.09
CA THR A 20 8.13 12.87 -11.32
C THR A 20 8.62 14.28 -11.61
N GLU A 21 7.94 15.03 -12.49
CA GLU A 21 8.29 16.40 -12.84
C GLU A 21 8.21 17.34 -11.62
N SER A 22 7.07 17.31 -10.92
CA SER A 22 6.87 18.16 -9.74
C SER A 22 7.83 17.80 -8.61
N HIS A 23 8.19 16.53 -8.46
CA HIS A 23 9.21 16.12 -7.50
C HIS A 23 10.61 16.62 -7.86
N ALA A 24 11.00 16.55 -9.14
CA ALA A 24 12.27 17.10 -9.60
C ALA A 24 12.34 18.63 -9.39
N LEU A 25 11.22 19.33 -9.59
CA LEU A 25 11.11 20.76 -9.30
C LEU A 25 11.32 21.05 -7.81
N PHE A 26 10.73 20.24 -6.92
CA PHE A 26 10.94 20.36 -5.48
C PHE A 26 12.42 20.18 -5.09
N GLU A 27 13.09 19.15 -5.64
CA GLU A 27 14.50 18.89 -5.35
C GLU A 27 15.43 20.00 -5.85
N LYS A 28 15.09 20.64 -6.98
CA LYS A 28 15.93 21.67 -7.61
C LYS A 28 15.66 23.07 -7.07
N GLU A 29 14.40 23.43 -6.86
CA GLU A 29 13.95 24.82 -6.66
C GLU A 29 13.23 25.04 -5.31
N GLY A 30 13.05 23.98 -4.52
CA GLY A 30 12.54 24.04 -3.15
C GLY A 30 11.02 24.08 -3.03
N LEU A 31 10.55 24.17 -1.78
CA LEU A 31 9.15 23.99 -1.41
C LEU A 31 8.20 25.06 -1.96
N GLU A 32 8.61 26.32 -1.96
CA GLU A 32 7.74 27.44 -2.37
C GLU A 32 7.45 27.40 -3.87
N THR A 33 8.47 27.17 -4.70
CA THR A 33 8.31 27.00 -6.15
C THR A 33 7.46 25.76 -6.47
N TYR A 34 7.70 24.66 -5.76
CA TYR A 34 6.88 23.46 -5.86
C TYR A 34 5.40 23.73 -5.55
N ARG A 35 5.11 24.46 -4.46
CA ARG A 35 3.74 24.82 -4.08
C ARG A 35 3.06 25.68 -5.14
N ALA A 36 3.73 26.74 -5.60
CA ALA A 36 3.21 27.61 -6.64
C ALA A 36 2.90 26.84 -7.93
N TYR A 37 3.80 25.93 -8.33
CA TYR A 37 3.58 25.06 -9.48
C TYR A 37 2.35 24.16 -9.29
N GLN A 38 2.23 23.49 -8.14
CA GLN A 38 1.12 22.58 -7.86
C GLN A 38 -0.25 23.28 -7.83
N ILE A 39 -0.30 24.53 -7.32
CA ILE A 39 -1.51 25.35 -7.31
C ILE A 39 -1.83 25.83 -8.72
N ALA A 40 -0.85 26.33 -9.48
CA ALA A 40 -1.06 26.79 -10.85
C ALA A 40 -1.57 25.68 -11.79
N HIS A 41 -1.17 24.44 -11.54
CA HIS A 41 -1.54 23.25 -12.32
C HIS A 41 -2.60 22.41 -11.58
N GLU A 42 -3.38 22.97 -10.64
CA GLU A 42 -4.33 22.22 -9.83
C GLU A 42 -5.40 21.49 -10.65
N ASN A 43 -5.74 22.03 -11.83
CA ASN A 43 -6.74 21.46 -12.74
C ASN A 43 -6.11 20.54 -13.80
N ASP A 44 -4.78 20.42 -13.82
CA ASP A 44 -4.09 19.55 -14.75
C ASP A 44 -4.04 18.13 -14.22
N VAL A 45 -4.76 17.25 -14.92
CA VAL A 45 -4.91 15.85 -14.57
C VAL A 45 -3.56 15.14 -14.57
N LEU A 46 -3.23 14.55 -13.43
CA LEU A 46 -2.03 13.72 -13.28
C LEU A 46 -2.17 12.42 -14.05
N GLN A 47 -1.05 12.00 -14.65
CA GLN A 47 -0.98 10.71 -15.34
C GLN A 47 -0.98 9.56 -14.33
N PRO A 48 -1.55 8.40 -14.68
CA PRO A 48 -1.49 7.19 -13.87
C PRO A 48 -0.07 6.82 -13.43
N GLY A 49 0.12 6.60 -12.14
CA GLY A 49 1.37 6.11 -11.56
C GLY A 49 1.48 4.58 -11.56
N VAL A 50 2.56 4.06 -10.99
CA VAL A 50 2.88 2.62 -10.97
C VAL A 50 1.83 1.76 -10.25
N ALA A 51 1.16 2.31 -9.23
CA ALA A 51 0.14 1.61 -8.45
C ALA A 51 -1.26 1.71 -9.06
N PHE A 52 -1.47 2.63 -10.01
CA PHE A 52 -2.79 2.96 -10.53
C PHE A 52 -3.58 1.74 -11.04
N PRO A 53 -2.98 0.80 -11.81
CA PRO A 53 -3.71 -0.39 -12.27
C PRO A 53 -4.21 -1.27 -11.11
N VAL A 54 -3.39 -1.44 -10.06
CA VAL A 54 -3.75 -2.24 -8.88
C VAL A 54 -4.88 -1.56 -8.11
N VAL A 55 -4.80 -0.24 -7.90
CA VAL A 55 -5.84 0.54 -7.23
C VAL A 55 -7.17 0.48 -7.98
N LYS A 56 -7.14 0.60 -9.31
CA LYS A 56 -8.33 0.49 -10.15
C LYS A 56 -8.99 -0.90 -10.03
N LYS A 57 -8.19 -1.96 -9.97
CA LYS A 57 -8.69 -3.34 -9.79
C LYS A 57 -9.26 -3.57 -8.40
N LEU A 58 -8.59 -3.07 -7.36
CA LEU A 58 -9.07 -3.12 -5.98
C LEU A 58 -10.43 -2.43 -5.83
N LEU A 59 -10.56 -1.19 -6.31
CA LEU A 59 -11.81 -0.43 -6.26
C LEU A 59 -12.91 -1.06 -7.12
N ALA A 60 -12.55 -1.75 -8.21
CA ALA A 60 -13.53 -2.46 -9.03
C ALA A 60 -14.20 -3.64 -8.31
N LEU A 61 -13.59 -4.17 -7.24
CA LEU A 61 -14.20 -5.21 -6.40
C LEU A 61 -15.43 -4.70 -5.64
N ASN A 62 -15.58 -3.38 -5.47
CA ASN A 62 -16.76 -2.80 -4.81
C ASN A 62 -18.00 -2.72 -5.71
N ARG A 63 -17.87 -2.96 -7.03
CA ARG A 63 -18.99 -2.84 -7.98
C ARG A 63 -20.23 -3.66 -7.62
N PRO A 64 -20.13 -4.90 -7.09
CA PRO A 64 -21.32 -5.68 -6.71
C PRO A 64 -22.08 -5.14 -5.51
N ALA A 65 -21.44 -4.33 -4.64
CA ALA A 65 -22.04 -3.76 -3.43
C ALA A 65 -21.58 -2.30 -3.23
N PRO A 66 -22.11 -1.34 -4.01
CA PRO A 66 -21.68 0.06 -3.93
C PRO A 66 -21.92 0.72 -2.57
N ASP A 67 -23.00 0.33 -1.90
CA ASP A 67 -23.41 0.86 -0.58
C ASP A 67 -22.68 0.19 0.58
N THR A 68 -21.93 -0.89 0.33
CA THR A 68 -21.16 -1.63 1.33
C THR A 68 -19.83 -2.07 0.72
N PRO A 69 -18.88 -1.14 0.56
CA PRO A 69 -17.64 -1.42 -0.16
C PRO A 69 -16.81 -2.46 0.60
N TYR A 70 -16.32 -3.46 -0.12
CA TYR A 70 -15.42 -4.49 0.43
C TYR A 70 -13.99 -4.01 0.59
N VAL A 71 -13.58 -3.04 -0.23
CA VAL A 71 -12.23 -2.48 -0.26
C VAL A 71 -12.30 -0.99 -0.07
N GLU A 72 -11.52 -0.47 0.86
CA GLU A 72 -11.32 0.95 1.04
C GLU A 72 -9.88 1.32 0.64
N VAL A 73 -9.73 2.38 -0.15
CA VAL A 73 -8.42 2.93 -0.51
C VAL A 73 -8.23 4.26 0.20
N VAL A 74 -7.12 4.38 0.92
CA VAL A 74 -6.73 5.61 1.63
C VAL A 74 -5.52 6.23 0.94
N LEU A 75 -5.59 7.50 0.58
CA LEU A 75 -4.44 8.23 0.03
C LEU A 75 -3.57 8.79 1.17
N LEU A 76 -2.28 8.48 1.17
CA LEU A 76 -1.31 9.12 2.07
C LEU A 76 -0.36 9.99 1.25
N SER A 77 -0.21 11.26 1.63
CA SER A 77 0.66 12.19 0.92
C SER A 77 1.49 13.03 1.88
N ARG A 78 2.77 13.21 1.52
CA ARG A 78 3.63 14.23 2.13
C ARG A 78 3.34 15.63 1.62
N ASN A 79 2.47 15.76 0.62
CA ASN A 79 2.03 17.07 0.17
C ASN A 79 1.23 17.77 1.26
N SER A 80 1.14 19.08 1.14
CA SER A 80 0.23 19.88 1.96
C SER A 80 -1.20 19.84 1.38
N GLY A 81 -2.20 20.17 2.18
CA GLY A 81 -3.60 20.13 1.75
C GLY A 81 -3.88 21.05 0.55
N ASP A 82 -3.24 22.22 0.52
CA ASP A 82 -3.29 23.20 -0.58
C ASP A 82 -2.72 22.63 -1.89
N THR A 83 -1.63 21.87 -1.84
CA THR A 83 -1.06 21.20 -3.02
C THR A 83 -1.70 19.84 -3.33
N GLY A 84 -2.59 19.39 -2.44
CA GLY A 84 -3.33 18.14 -2.55
C GLY A 84 -4.53 18.21 -3.50
N LEU A 85 -5.05 19.41 -3.80
CA LEU A 85 -6.21 19.60 -4.68
C LEU A 85 -5.97 18.99 -6.08
N ARG A 86 -4.78 19.16 -6.65
CA ARG A 86 -4.41 18.52 -7.93
C ARG A 86 -4.57 17.00 -7.91
N ILE A 87 -4.23 16.37 -6.78
CA ILE A 87 -4.34 14.93 -6.60
C ILE A 87 -5.82 14.54 -6.51
N PHE A 88 -6.62 15.28 -5.75
CA PHE A 88 -8.07 15.03 -5.66
C PHE A 88 -8.80 15.24 -6.99
N ASN A 89 -8.47 16.31 -7.73
CA ASN A 89 -9.02 16.56 -9.07
C ASN A 89 -8.67 15.40 -10.01
N SER A 90 -7.45 14.87 -9.91
CA SER A 90 -7.04 13.68 -10.67
C SER A 90 -7.80 12.41 -10.23
N ILE A 91 -7.98 12.19 -8.92
CA ILE A 91 -8.79 11.08 -8.38
C ILE A 91 -10.21 11.12 -8.94
N GLN A 92 -10.84 12.30 -8.91
CA GLN A 92 -12.18 12.52 -9.44
C GLN A 92 -12.25 12.32 -10.95
N HIS A 93 -11.31 12.90 -11.71
CA HIS A 93 -11.23 12.75 -13.16
C HIS A 93 -11.11 11.27 -13.58
N HIS A 94 -10.29 10.50 -12.86
CA HIS A 94 -10.09 9.08 -13.13
C HIS A 94 -11.18 8.17 -12.54
N GLY A 95 -12.19 8.73 -11.85
CA GLY A 95 -13.31 7.98 -11.28
C GLY A 95 -12.91 7.01 -10.16
N LEU A 96 -11.86 7.35 -9.41
CA LEU A 96 -11.40 6.54 -8.28
C LEU A 96 -12.23 6.89 -7.03
N ALA A 97 -12.96 5.92 -6.49
CA ALA A 97 -13.77 6.07 -5.27
C ALA A 97 -12.90 6.10 -3.99
N ILE A 98 -12.00 7.07 -3.89
CA ILE A 98 -11.11 7.31 -2.74
C ILE A 98 -11.73 8.41 -1.89
N THR A 99 -12.21 8.05 -0.71
CA THR A 99 -12.95 8.96 0.19
C THR A 99 -12.11 9.45 1.37
N ARG A 100 -11.02 8.73 1.71
CA ARG A 100 -10.12 9.07 2.83
C ARG A 100 -8.74 9.44 2.30
N ALA A 101 -8.19 10.52 2.84
CA ALA A 101 -6.83 10.94 2.57
C ALA A 101 -6.21 11.64 3.77
N ALA A 102 -4.89 11.56 3.90
CA ALA A 102 -4.10 12.33 4.85
C ALA A 102 -2.94 13.05 4.15
N PHE A 103 -2.79 14.33 4.50
CA PHE A 103 -1.77 15.23 3.97
C PHE A 103 -0.90 15.72 5.13
N THR A 104 0.37 15.34 5.12
CA THR A 104 1.28 15.57 6.26
C THR A 104 2.18 16.79 6.08
N SER A 105 2.03 17.55 4.98
CA SER A 105 2.77 18.80 4.73
C SER A 105 4.30 18.67 4.89
N GLY A 106 4.85 17.54 4.49
CA GLY A 106 6.28 17.23 4.53
C GLY A 106 6.64 16.15 5.55
N GLU A 107 5.82 15.94 6.57
CA GLU A 107 6.10 14.96 7.63
C GLU A 107 5.93 13.51 7.15
N ALA A 108 6.43 12.56 7.94
CA ALA A 108 6.30 11.14 7.61
C ALA A 108 4.82 10.70 7.59
N THR A 109 4.43 9.92 6.58
CA THR A 109 3.06 9.40 6.48
C THR A 109 2.84 8.14 7.31
N SER A 110 3.90 7.52 7.82
CA SER A 110 3.84 6.24 8.53
C SER A 110 2.99 6.29 9.80
N GLU A 111 2.99 7.42 10.51
CA GLU A 111 2.22 7.60 11.75
C GLU A 111 0.71 7.51 11.55
N TYR A 112 0.24 7.76 10.32
CA TYR A 112 -1.17 7.69 9.98
C TYR A 112 -1.60 6.27 9.62
N ILE A 113 -0.69 5.38 9.23
CA ILE A 113 -1.03 4.04 8.73
C ILE A 113 -1.85 3.24 9.76
N ALA A 114 -1.40 3.18 11.02
CA ALA A 114 -2.11 2.43 12.06
C ALA A 114 -3.48 3.06 12.43
N PRO A 115 -3.61 4.38 12.68
CA PRO A 115 -4.91 5.03 12.90
C PRO A 115 -5.93 4.84 11.76
N PHE A 116 -5.46 4.69 10.52
CA PHE A 116 -6.35 4.44 9.39
C PHE A 116 -6.89 2.99 9.35
N GLY A 117 -6.37 2.09 10.18
CA GLY A 117 -6.75 0.67 10.19
C GLY A 117 -6.25 -0.07 8.97
N VAL A 118 -5.09 0.32 8.44
CA VAL A 118 -4.57 -0.17 7.16
C VAL A 118 -4.13 -1.62 7.25
N ASP A 119 -4.67 -2.48 6.38
CA ASP A 119 -4.22 -3.87 6.20
C ASP A 119 -2.98 -3.96 5.31
N LEU A 120 -2.85 -3.08 4.32
CA LEU A 120 -1.72 -3.04 3.38
C LEU A 120 -1.34 -1.61 2.98
N PHE A 121 -0.06 -1.27 3.12
CA PHE A 121 0.50 -0.02 2.60
C PHE A 121 1.32 -0.24 1.32
N LEU A 122 1.02 0.53 0.28
CA LEU A 122 1.68 0.48 -1.02
C LEU A 122 2.37 1.81 -1.34
N SER A 123 3.67 1.75 -1.63
CA SER A 123 4.48 2.94 -1.88
C SER A 123 5.52 2.68 -2.97
N ALA A 124 5.89 3.71 -3.72
CA ALA A 124 7.02 3.68 -4.64
C ALA A 124 8.36 3.98 -3.93
N ASN A 125 8.30 4.47 -2.68
CA ASN A 125 9.46 4.77 -1.85
C ASN A 125 9.69 3.64 -0.84
N ALA A 126 10.84 2.97 -0.94
CA ALA A 126 11.22 1.83 -0.11
C ALA A 126 11.47 2.20 1.37
N GLU A 127 11.91 3.43 1.66
CA GLU A 127 12.10 3.90 3.04
C GLU A 127 10.76 4.00 3.78
N ASN A 128 9.72 4.52 3.11
CA ASN A 128 8.37 4.55 3.67
C ASN A 128 7.83 3.13 3.94
N VAL A 129 8.14 2.18 3.05
CA VAL A 129 7.75 0.77 3.21
C VAL A 129 8.45 0.15 4.42
N ALA A 130 9.76 0.35 4.56
CA ALA A 130 10.51 -0.12 5.71
C ALA A 130 9.97 0.45 7.04
N ARG A 131 9.64 1.74 7.08
CA ARG A 131 9.02 2.38 8.26
C ARG A 131 7.67 1.76 8.61
N ALA A 132 6.83 1.46 7.62
CA ALA A 132 5.54 0.81 7.83
C ALA A 132 5.68 -0.62 8.36
N LEU A 133 6.59 -1.41 7.78
CA LEU A 133 6.92 -2.76 8.26
C LEU A 133 7.42 -2.75 9.71
N ASN A 134 8.34 -1.83 10.03
CA ASN A 134 8.86 -1.66 11.40
C ASN A 134 7.77 -1.23 12.40
N SER A 135 6.67 -0.66 11.92
CA SER A 135 5.51 -0.27 12.73
C SER A 135 4.47 -1.39 12.83
N GLY A 136 4.76 -2.60 12.32
CA GLY A 136 3.89 -3.76 12.37
C GLY A 136 2.77 -3.78 11.32
N VAL A 137 2.86 -2.95 10.28
CA VAL A 137 1.87 -2.92 9.19
C VAL A 137 2.46 -3.57 7.94
N ALA A 138 1.67 -4.43 7.28
CA ALA A 138 2.06 -5.02 6.01
C ALA A 138 2.29 -3.91 4.97
N ALA A 139 3.46 -3.90 4.34
CA ALA A 139 3.78 -2.90 3.33
C ALA A 139 4.64 -3.47 2.20
N ALA A 140 4.43 -2.96 0.99
CA ALA A 140 5.19 -3.38 -0.18
C ALA A 140 5.61 -2.19 -1.06
N THR A 141 6.81 -2.30 -1.60
CA THR A 141 7.31 -1.37 -2.61
C THR A 141 6.76 -1.78 -3.97
N ILE A 142 6.07 -0.87 -4.65
CA ILE A 142 5.61 -1.09 -6.02
C ILE A 142 6.72 -0.65 -6.97
N LEU A 143 7.23 -1.62 -7.73
CA LEU A 143 8.23 -1.37 -8.76
C LEU A 143 7.55 -0.99 -10.08
N PRO A 144 8.13 -0.05 -10.86
CA PRO A 144 7.67 0.23 -12.21
C PRO A 144 7.71 -1.05 -13.03
N SER A 145 6.60 -1.37 -13.69
CA SER A 145 6.49 -2.56 -14.55
C SER A 145 6.13 -2.12 -15.96
N GLN A 146 6.86 -2.61 -16.95
CA GLN A 146 6.52 -2.46 -18.37
C GLN A 146 5.54 -3.56 -18.85
N VAL A 147 5.03 -4.39 -17.93
CA VAL A 147 4.18 -5.53 -18.27
C VAL A 147 2.83 -5.00 -18.74
N ARG A 148 2.48 -5.31 -20.00
CA ARG A 148 1.14 -5.07 -20.55
C ARG A 148 0.09 -5.78 -19.71
N GLU A 149 -1.04 -5.11 -19.44
CA GLU A 149 -2.17 -5.75 -18.76
C GLU A 149 -2.67 -6.96 -19.56
N THR A 150 -2.36 -8.16 -19.10
CA THR A 150 -2.83 -9.42 -19.71
C THR A 150 -4.23 -9.81 -19.24
N HIS A 151 -4.65 -9.32 -18.07
CA HIS A 151 -5.95 -9.61 -17.46
C HIS A 151 -6.58 -8.33 -16.87
N PRO A 152 -7.37 -7.58 -17.66
CA PRO A 152 -7.87 -6.25 -17.28
C PRO A 152 -8.96 -6.24 -16.20
N GLY A 153 -9.41 -7.40 -15.69
CA GLY A 153 -10.42 -7.50 -14.63
C GLY A 153 -10.03 -8.37 -13.44
N GLN A 154 -8.81 -8.93 -13.44
CA GLN A 154 -8.38 -9.84 -12.38
C GLN A 154 -7.20 -9.26 -11.61
N LEU A 155 -7.31 -9.31 -10.28
CA LEU A 155 -6.20 -9.11 -9.35
C LEU A 155 -5.72 -10.49 -8.91
N ARG A 156 -4.43 -10.78 -9.13
CA ARG A 156 -3.77 -12.01 -8.68
C ARG A 156 -2.72 -11.64 -7.66
N ILE A 157 -2.77 -12.28 -6.51
CA ILE A 157 -1.84 -12.07 -5.40
C ILE A 157 -1.21 -13.43 -5.10
N ALA A 158 0.12 -13.46 -5.05
CA ALA A 158 0.89 -14.64 -4.66
C ALA A 158 1.72 -14.26 -3.44
N PHE A 159 1.86 -15.21 -2.51
CA PHE A 159 2.64 -15.08 -1.30
C PHE A 159 3.73 -16.15 -1.30
N ASP A 160 4.94 -15.77 -0.92
CA ASP A 160 6.08 -16.69 -0.79
C ASP A 160 6.00 -17.52 0.52
N GLY A 161 5.10 -17.14 1.44
CA GLY A 161 4.91 -17.83 2.72
C GLY A 161 5.93 -17.40 3.78
N ASP A 162 7.19 -17.75 3.57
CA ASP A 162 8.29 -17.49 4.52
C ASP A 162 8.61 -15.99 4.62
N ALA A 163 8.85 -15.52 5.85
CA ALA A 163 9.10 -14.09 6.17
C ALA A 163 8.02 -13.09 5.69
N VAL A 164 6.90 -13.59 5.16
CA VAL A 164 5.79 -12.80 4.60
C VAL A 164 4.51 -13.14 5.35
N ILE A 165 4.04 -14.39 5.25
CA ILE A 165 2.85 -14.89 5.98
C ILE A 165 3.26 -15.44 7.35
N PHE A 166 4.44 -16.06 7.43
CA PHE A 166 5.05 -16.58 8.63
C PHE A 166 6.24 -15.70 9.06
N GLY A 167 6.58 -15.74 10.35
CA GLY A 167 7.73 -15.01 10.89
C GLY A 167 9.06 -15.46 10.31
N ASP A 168 10.06 -14.60 10.42
CA ASP A 168 11.43 -14.83 9.89
C ASP A 168 12.37 -15.51 10.90
N GLU A 169 11.82 -16.04 12.01
CA GLU A 169 12.59 -16.56 13.15
C GLU A 169 13.59 -17.65 12.73
N SER A 170 13.14 -18.62 11.93
CA SER A 170 14.01 -19.70 11.44
C SER A 170 15.04 -19.18 10.42
N GLU A 171 14.69 -18.18 9.59
CA GLU A 171 15.63 -17.59 8.62
C GLU A 171 16.75 -16.79 9.33
N ARG A 172 16.40 -16.03 10.37
CA ARG A 172 17.36 -15.33 11.23
C ARG A 172 18.31 -16.29 11.91
N LEU A 173 17.78 -17.38 12.47
CA LEU A 173 18.59 -18.42 13.10
C LEU A 173 19.59 -19.06 12.12
N SER A 174 19.15 -19.34 10.88
CA SER A 174 20.02 -19.86 9.82
C SER A 174 21.15 -18.88 9.47
N ARG A 175 20.84 -17.58 9.34
CA ARG A 175 21.84 -16.54 9.03
C ARG A 175 22.84 -16.30 10.17
N GLU A 176 22.38 -16.33 11.42
CA GLU A 176 23.21 -16.02 12.59
C GLU A 176 24.02 -17.22 13.10
N GLN A 177 23.44 -18.42 13.04
CA GLN A 177 23.96 -19.62 13.73
C GLN A 177 24.18 -20.83 12.79
N GLY A 178 23.87 -20.68 11.49
CA GLY A 178 24.08 -21.70 10.48
C GLY A 178 22.99 -22.77 10.42
N LEU A 179 23.10 -23.61 9.39
CA LEU A 179 22.11 -24.65 9.05
C LEU A 179 21.89 -25.70 10.15
N ASP A 180 22.93 -26.03 10.92
CA ASP A 180 22.82 -27.01 12.01
C ASP A 180 21.99 -26.49 13.20
N ALA A 181 22.00 -25.17 13.44
CA ALA A 181 21.13 -24.55 14.42
C ALA A 181 19.68 -24.49 13.92
N PHE A 182 19.47 -24.19 12.64
CA PHE A 182 18.17 -24.24 11.98
C PHE A 182 17.51 -25.62 12.10
N HIS A 183 18.20 -26.69 11.71
CA HIS A 183 17.64 -28.05 11.79
C HIS A 183 17.29 -28.47 13.22
N ARG A 184 18.10 -28.08 14.21
CA ARG A 184 17.78 -28.35 15.62
C ARG A 184 16.52 -27.61 16.07
N ASN A 185 16.40 -26.33 15.75
CA ASN A 185 15.23 -25.53 16.09
C ASN A 185 13.95 -26.04 15.41
N GLU A 186 14.00 -26.41 14.13
CA GLU A 186 12.88 -27.04 13.43
C GLU A 186 12.48 -28.39 14.05
N THR A 187 13.45 -29.20 14.46
CA THR A 187 13.20 -30.51 15.08
C THR A 187 12.63 -30.36 16.50
N GLU A 188 13.19 -29.45 17.29
CA GLU A 188 12.78 -29.23 18.69
C GLU A 188 11.41 -28.57 18.79
N ARG A 189 11.06 -27.69 17.83
CA ARG A 189 9.84 -26.88 17.84
C ARG A 189 8.81 -27.32 16.79
N TRP A 190 8.90 -28.56 16.29
CA TRP A 190 8.05 -29.08 15.20
C TRP A 190 6.54 -29.01 15.47
N ASN A 191 6.13 -29.01 16.73
CA ASN A 191 4.73 -28.93 17.17
C ASN A 191 4.29 -27.50 17.56
N GLU A 192 5.18 -26.52 17.47
CA GLU A 192 4.89 -25.13 17.76
C GLU A 192 4.46 -24.42 16.47
N PRO A 193 3.26 -23.80 16.43
CA PRO A 193 2.85 -23.02 15.27
C PRO A 193 3.83 -21.88 15.00
N LEU A 194 4.18 -21.68 13.72
CA LEU A 194 4.99 -20.55 13.30
C LEU A 194 4.33 -19.23 13.73
N SER A 195 5.16 -18.27 14.14
CA SER A 195 4.70 -16.92 14.40
C SER A 195 4.14 -16.29 13.12
N GLY A 196 3.23 -15.33 13.28
CA GLY A 196 2.64 -14.62 12.14
C GLY A 196 3.63 -13.61 11.56
N GLY A 197 3.80 -13.67 10.23
CA GLY A 197 4.56 -12.68 9.48
C GLY A 197 3.79 -11.36 9.26
N PRO A 198 4.46 -10.34 8.72
CA PRO A 198 3.89 -9.00 8.56
C PRO A 198 2.61 -8.96 7.71
N PHE A 199 2.43 -9.90 6.79
CA PHE A 199 1.26 -9.97 5.90
C PHE A 199 0.14 -10.90 6.41
N ARG A 200 0.27 -11.51 7.60
CA ARG A 200 -0.76 -12.40 8.14
C ARG A 200 -2.15 -11.74 8.21
N ASN A 201 -2.22 -10.50 8.70
CA ASN A 201 -3.50 -9.78 8.82
C ASN A 201 -4.08 -9.44 7.45
N PHE A 202 -3.22 -9.02 6.51
CA PHE A 202 -3.63 -8.79 5.13
C PHE A 202 -4.16 -10.06 4.45
N LEU A 203 -3.52 -11.20 4.65
CA LEU A 203 -4.00 -12.49 4.14
C LEU A 203 -5.38 -12.84 4.72
N ALA A 204 -5.59 -12.62 6.02
CA ALA A 204 -6.90 -12.82 6.65
C ALA A 204 -7.97 -11.89 6.05
N ALA A 205 -7.63 -10.62 5.78
CA ALA A 205 -8.53 -9.67 5.11
C ALA A 205 -8.84 -10.09 3.67
N LEU A 206 -7.84 -10.53 2.90
CA LEU A 206 -8.04 -11.09 1.56
C LEU A 206 -8.92 -12.33 1.56
N HIS A 207 -8.76 -13.21 2.55
CA HIS A 207 -9.59 -14.40 2.66
C HIS A 207 -11.06 -14.06 2.92
N ARG A 208 -11.33 -13.09 3.82
CA ARG A 208 -12.68 -12.55 4.03
C ARG A 208 -13.25 -11.94 2.76
N LEU A 209 -12.44 -11.15 2.05
CA LEU A 209 -12.81 -10.57 0.77
C LEU A 209 -13.18 -11.66 -0.24
N GLN A 210 -12.34 -12.68 -0.42
CA GLN A 210 -12.60 -13.79 -1.35
C GLN A 210 -13.88 -14.56 -1.00
N ALA A 211 -14.16 -14.79 0.29
CA ALA A 211 -15.37 -15.49 0.73
C ALA A 211 -16.67 -14.72 0.41
N ALA A 212 -16.58 -13.41 0.17
CA ALA A 212 -17.71 -12.59 -0.28
C ALA A 212 -18.02 -12.73 -1.79
N PHE A 213 -17.16 -13.40 -2.56
CA PHE A 213 -17.37 -13.65 -3.99
C PHE A 213 -17.62 -15.14 -4.26
N PRO A 214 -18.33 -15.47 -5.36
CA PRO A 214 -18.47 -16.85 -5.81
C PRO A 214 -17.09 -17.49 -6.10
N PRO A 215 -16.94 -18.81 -5.87
CA PRO A 215 -15.72 -19.56 -6.21
C PRO A 215 -15.48 -19.65 -7.73
#